data_AF-A0A9P7UUH0-F1
#
_entry.id   AF-A0A9P7UUH0-F1
#
_cell.length_a   1.000
_cell.length_b   1.000
_cell.length_c   1.000
_cell.angle_alpha   90.00
_cell.angle_beta   90.00
_cell.angle_gamma   90.00
#
_symmetry.space_group_name_H-M   'P 1'
#
loop_
_entity.id
_entity.type
_entity.pdbx_description
1 polymer ?
#
loop_
_entity_poly.entity_id
_entity_poly.type
_entity_poly.pdbx_seq_one_letter_code
_entity_poly.pdbx_strand_id
1 'polypeptide(L)'
;MDNKLRIARQKLLDRESSHGEVYLASDLASRLEWRCAKDSNDEHVVVLPDEFRSMIAATAGTGKEGEEEDTVVTVIARVSKTNTFLPPDGHYKDGSESRFAETLADVTLSVALEAVTENVQLQNDFKAYHATIERLRKSLKKTQDPSRWGWGLEGILIKDVDKIKLRHRVFLPRKSTDPEEELIEGILDTDPFKSEYTLRGYPLQHKRAQDERELMVTDKTHKLNLFGAYDTKGRIIPPSLVSERLRGAIVKVYFTIMHVPISQKSFHRFSADVVSIRVIIPPSPPSTPHHSTKRKSARDPFGQDDDDESPEDSSPSKKRHLTDFFALRAGAR
;
A
#
# COMPACT_ATOMS: atom_id res chain seq x y z
N MET A 1 13.74 6.00 -18.22
CA MET A 1 13.02 5.31 -17.12
C MET A 1 13.58 3.91 -16.90
N ASP A 2 13.87 3.19 -17.97
CA ASP A 2 14.29 1.78 -17.96
C ASP A 2 15.54 1.47 -17.15
N ASN A 3 16.56 2.34 -17.17
CA ASN A 3 17.80 2.04 -16.45
C ASN A 3 17.58 1.91 -14.92
N LYS A 4 16.70 2.74 -14.33
CA LYS A 4 16.37 2.63 -12.89
C LYS A 4 15.68 1.31 -12.56
N LEU A 5 14.74 0.88 -13.41
CA LEU A 5 14.02 -0.38 -13.23
C LEU A 5 14.94 -1.59 -13.41
N ARG A 6 15.82 -1.55 -14.42
CA ARG A 6 16.84 -2.59 -14.66
C ARG A 6 17.78 -2.73 -13.47
N ILE A 7 18.29 -1.61 -12.94
CA ILE A 7 19.16 -1.62 -11.74
C ILE A 7 18.40 -2.15 -10.53
N ALA A 8 17.14 -1.74 -10.32
CA ALA A 8 16.33 -2.23 -9.20
C ALA A 8 16.10 -3.73 -9.27
N ARG A 9 15.79 -4.27 -10.46
CA ARG A 9 15.66 -5.71 -10.71
C ARG A 9 16.96 -6.45 -10.45
N GLN A 10 18.09 -5.95 -10.97
CA GLN A 10 19.39 -6.60 -10.76
C GLN A 10 19.75 -6.66 -9.27
N LYS A 11 19.54 -5.56 -8.53
CA LYS A 11 19.76 -5.54 -7.08
C LYS A 11 18.93 -6.55 -6.30
N LEU A 12 17.75 -6.94 -6.80
CA LEU A 12 16.94 -7.98 -6.17
C LEU A 12 17.54 -9.36 -6.41
N LEU A 13 17.96 -9.64 -7.64
CA LEU A 13 18.64 -10.88 -7.97
C LEU A 13 19.94 -11.04 -7.17
N ASP A 14 20.70 -9.96 -7.01
CA ASP A 14 21.94 -9.97 -6.22
C ASP A 14 21.67 -10.16 -4.71
N ARG A 15 20.55 -9.64 -4.20
CA ARG A 15 20.16 -9.74 -2.77
C ARG A 15 19.61 -11.10 -2.39
N GLU A 16 18.98 -11.80 -3.32
CA GLU A 16 18.42 -13.14 -3.10
C GLU A 16 19.48 -14.12 -2.56
N SER A 17 20.74 -13.96 -2.98
CA SER A 17 21.86 -14.77 -2.49
C SER A 17 22.33 -14.44 -1.07
N SER A 18 21.86 -13.34 -0.45
CA SER A 18 22.45 -12.82 0.79
C SER A 18 21.47 -12.54 1.93
N HIS A 19 20.17 -12.41 1.69
CA HIS A 19 19.23 -11.95 2.72
C HIS A 19 18.00 -12.86 2.93
N GLY A 20 17.93 -14.01 2.26
CA GLY A 20 16.77 -14.92 2.37
C GLY A 20 15.48 -14.40 1.72
N GLU A 21 15.52 -13.20 1.13
CA GLU A 21 14.44 -12.61 0.34
C GLU A 21 14.34 -13.35 -1.01
N VAL A 22 13.18 -13.89 -1.37
CA VAL A 22 13.00 -14.61 -2.66
C VAL A 22 12.31 -13.71 -3.68
N TYR A 23 12.95 -13.47 -4.83
CA TYR A 23 12.34 -12.71 -5.92
C TYR A 23 11.39 -13.61 -6.71
N LEU A 24 10.09 -13.30 -6.79
CA LEU A 24 9.11 -14.27 -7.31
C LEU A 24 9.27 -14.70 -8.79
N ALA A 25 10.08 -13.98 -9.56
CA ALA A 25 10.42 -14.33 -10.95
C ALA A 25 11.80 -15.00 -11.08
N SER A 26 12.50 -15.28 -9.98
CA SER A 26 13.76 -16.02 -9.98
C SER A 26 13.52 -17.53 -10.08
N ASP A 27 14.60 -18.26 -10.36
CA ASP A 27 14.58 -19.72 -10.33
C ASP A 27 14.37 -20.26 -8.90
N LEU A 28 14.82 -19.51 -7.89
CA LEU A 28 14.64 -19.89 -6.48
C LEU A 28 13.16 -19.91 -6.08
N ALA A 29 12.34 -19.06 -6.71
CA ALA A 29 10.89 -19.04 -6.48
C ALA A 29 10.20 -20.37 -6.85
N SER A 30 10.81 -21.19 -7.71
CA SER A 30 10.32 -22.55 -8.03
C SER A 30 10.48 -23.54 -6.86
N ARG A 31 11.38 -23.24 -5.91
CA ARG A 31 11.68 -24.05 -4.72
C ARG A 31 10.77 -23.77 -3.54
N LEU A 32 10.00 -22.68 -3.58
CA LEU A 32 9.04 -22.35 -2.53
C LEU A 32 8.02 -23.48 -2.34
N GLU A 33 7.77 -23.82 -1.08
CA GLU A 33 6.85 -24.87 -0.63
C GLU A 33 5.96 -24.38 0.52
N TRP A 34 4.92 -25.16 0.85
CA TRP A 34 4.06 -24.91 2.00
C TRP A 34 4.56 -25.71 3.19
N ARG A 35 4.62 -25.07 4.37
CA ARG A 35 4.79 -25.75 5.67
C ARG A 35 3.71 -25.28 6.64
N CYS A 36 3.37 -26.13 7.61
CA CYS A 36 2.48 -25.73 8.71
C CYS A 36 3.20 -24.69 9.58
N ALA A 37 2.49 -23.66 10.03
CA ALA A 37 3.00 -22.71 10.99
C ALA A 37 3.19 -23.41 12.35
N LYS A 38 4.25 -23.06 13.10
CA LYS A 38 4.59 -23.74 14.37
C LYS A 38 3.46 -23.74 15.41
N ASP A 39 2.69 -22.66 15.44
CA ASP A 39 1.64 -22.44 16.45
C ASP A 39 0.24 -22.82 15.96
N SER A 40 0.12 -23.40 14.76
CA SER A 40 -1.18 -23.74 14.18
C SER A 40 -1.12 -24.96 13.28
N ASN A 41 -1.96 -25.95 13.57
CA ASN A 41 -2.11 -27.14 12.73
C ASN A 41 -2.78 -26.85 11.38
N ASP A 42 -3.50 -25.74 11.29
CA ASP A 42 -4.31 -25.41 10.13
C ASP A 42 -3.63 -24.33 9.26
N GLU A 43 -2.87 -23.42 9.84
CA GLU A 43 -2.22 -22.35 9.07
C GLU A 43 -0.97 -22.88 8.37
N HIS A 44 -0.85 -22.55 7.09
CA HIS A 44 0.30 -22.89 6.28
C HIS A 44 0.97 -21.61 5.79
N VAL A 45 2.29 -21.59 5.81
CA VAL A 45 3.11 -20.47 5.34
C VAL A 45 4.00 -20.93 4.20
N VAL A 46 4.31 -20.01 3.30
CA VAL A 46 5.28 -20.27 2.24
C VAL A 46 6.68 -20.15 2.81
N VAL A 47 7.47 -21.19 2.61
CA VAL A 47 8.86 -21.24 3.05
C VAL A 47 9.79 -21.64 1.91
N LEU A 48 11.04 -21.21 2.03
CA LEU A 48 12.16 -21.76 1.30
C LEU A 48 12.68 -23.01 2.06
N PRO A 49 12.93 -24.14 1.39
CA PRO A 49 13.44 -25.36 2.05
C PRO A 49 14.77 -25.13 2.77
N ASP A 50 15.01 -25.92 3.82
CA ASP A 50 16.14 -25.71 4.76
C ASP A 50 17.51 -25.84 4.10
N GLU A 51 17.64 -26.68 3.07
CA GLU A 51 18.88 -26.81 2.30
C GLU A 51 19.27 -25.51 1.59
N PHE A 52 18.28 -24.75 1.11
CA PHE A 52 18.51 -23.46 0.46
C PHE A 52 18.68 -22.34 1.50
N ARG A 53 17.96 -22.39 2.62
CA ARG A 53 18.16 -21.45 3.74
C ARG A 53 19.57 -21.54 4.30
N SER A 54 20.06 -22.76 4.51
CA SER A 54 21.42 -23.02 5.01
C SER A 54 22.49 -22.49 4.07
N MET A 55 22.28 -22.65 2.75
CA MET A 55 23.18 -22.11 1.73
C MET A 55 23.22 -20.57 1.75
N ILE A 56 22.07 -19.91 1.91
CA ILE A 56 21.99 -18.45 2.01
C ILE A 56 22.62 -17.96 3.32
N ALA A 57 22.32 -18.62 4.45
CA ALA A 57 22.87 -18.26 5.75
C ALA A 57 24.40 -18.39 5.81
N ALA A 58 24.95 -19.45 5.21
CA ALA A 58 26.40 -19.64 5.07
C ALA A 58 27.05 -18.51 4.26
N THR A 59 26.35 -17.99 3.26
CA THR A 59 26.82 -16.86 2.43
C THR A 59 26.70 -15.52 3.17
N ALA A 60 25.65 -15.35 3.97
CA ALA A 60 25.37 -14.12 4.71
C ALA A 60 26.23 -13.94 5.98
N GLY A 61 26.81 -15.02 6.51
CA GLY A 61 27.57 -15.00 7.76
C GLY A 61 26.72 -14.75 9.01
N THR A 62 25.39 -14.83 8.90
CA THR A 62 24.44 -14.59 9.98
C THR A 62 23.98 -15.92 10.58
N GLY A 63 24.78 -16.47 11.50
CA GLY A 63 24.52 -17.77 12.15
C GLY A 63 23.55 -17.70 13.33
N LYS A 64 22.36 -17.12 13.16
CA LYS A 64 21.29 -17.30 14.16
C LYS A 64 20.43 -18.50 13.77
N GLU A 65 20.79 -19.65 14.30
CA GLU A 65 19.89 -20.80 14.37
C GLU A 65 18.82 -20.51 15.42
N GLY A 66 17.57 -20.33 15.00
CA GLY A 66 16.47 -20.14 15.92
C GLY A 66 15.33 -19.38 15.30
N GLU A 67 14.26 -20.12 15.03
CA GLU A 67 12.95 -19.70 14.50
C GLU A 67 12.79 -19.91 12.98
N GLU A 68 11.76 -20.68 12.61
CA GLU A 68 11.38 -20.83 11.20
C GLU A 68 10.61 -19.57 10.87
N GLU A 69 11.31 -18.58 10.32
CA GLU A 69 10.66 -17.37 9.86
C GLU A 69 9.92 -17.64 8.55
N ASP A 70 8.80 -16.96 8.35
CA ASP A 70 8.08 -16.92 7.09
C ASP A 70 9.01 -16.42 5.98
N THR A 71 8.99 -17.08 4.81
CA THR A 71 9.82 -16.59 3.70
C THR A 71 9.21 -15.32 3.11
N VAL A 72 9.96 -14.23 3.23
CA VAL A 72 9.61 -12.96 2.58
C VAL A 72 9.88 -13.06 1.09
N VAL A 73 8.82 -12.89 0.31
CA VAL A 73 8.88 -12.84 -1.14
C VAL A 73 8.84 -11.39 -1.63
N THR A 74 9.48 -11.13 -2.77
CA THR A 74 9.65 -9.79 -3.32
C THR A 74 9.22 -9.70 -4.77
N VAL A 75 8.61 -8.57 -5.14
CA VAL A 75 8.21 -8.24 -6.53
C VAL A 75 8.53 -6.79 -6.86
N ILE A 76 8.69 -6.50 -8.17
CA ILE A 76 8.61 -5.15 -8.71
C ILE A 76 7.34 -5.05 -9.55
N ALA A 77 6.43 -4.18 -9.16
CA ALA A 77 5.14 -4.01 -9.85
C ALA A 77 4.65 -2.57 -9.75
N ARG A 78 3.62 -2.24 -10.52
CA ARG A 78 2.88 -0.99 -10.37
C ARG A 78 1.75 -1.20 -9.36
N VAL A 79 1.57 -0.28 -8.42
CA VAL A 79 0.36 -0.23 -7.61
C VAL A 79 -0.79 0.22 -8.50
N SER A 80 -1.80 -0.62 -8.64
CA SER A 80 -2.99 -0.34 -9.42
C SER A 80 -3.74 0.88 -8.88
N LYS A 81 -4.20 1.73 -9.79
CA LYS A 81 -5.06 2.89 -9.46
C LYS A 81 -6.46 2.46 -9.01
N THR A 82 -6.90 1.27 -9.43
CA THR A 82 -8.16 0.63 -9.02
C THR A 82 -7.89 -0.52 -8.07
N ASN A 83 -8.90 -1.00 -7.34
CA ASN A 83 -8.78 -2.14 -6.42
C ASN A 83 -7.72 -1.97 -5.31
N THR A 84 -7.33 -0.73 -5.01
CA THR A 84 -6.36 -0.36 -3.97
C THR A 84 -7.06 0.49 -2.91
N PHE A 85 -7.16 -0.04 -1.71
CA PHE A 85 -7.85 0.55 -0.56
C PHE A 85 -6.81 0.81 0.54
N LEU A 86 -6.28 2.03 0.53
CA LEU A 86 -5.24 2.53 1.43
C LEU A 86 -5.63 3.70 2.38
N PRO A 87 -6.89 4.18 2.49
CA PRO A 87 -7.23 5.10 3.58
C PRO A 87 -6.89 4.47 4.94
N PRO A 88 -6.33 5.21 5.91
CA PRO A 88 -5.86 4.65 7.17
C PRO A 88 -6.95 3.90 7.97
N ASP A 89 -8.20 4.35 7.90
CA ASP A 89 -9.36 3.73 8.56
C ASP A 89 -10.07 2.69 7.68
N GLY A 90 -9.57 2.39 6.48
CA GLY A 90 -10.22 1.48 5.53
C GLY A 90 -11.63 1.89 5.14
N HIS A 91 -12.01 3.17 5.32
CA HIS A 91 -13.39 3.67 5.25
C HIS A 91 -14.34 3.03 6.27
N TYR A 92 -13.85 2.66 7.45
CA TYR A 92 -14.67 2.27 8.58
C TYR A 92 -15.49 3.47 9.07
N LYS A 93 -16.81 3.43 8.87
CA LYS A 93 -17.75 4.52 9.20
C LYS A 93 -18.57 4.23 10.45
N ASP A 94 -19.25 3.09 10.42
CA ASP A 94 -20.12 2.59 11.47
C ASP A 94 -20.24 1.07 11.25
N GLY A 95 -20.10 0.26 12.30
CA GLY A 95 -19.95 -1.20 12.20
C GLY A 95 -21.11 -1.91 11.48
N SER A 96 -22.26 -1.25 11.37
CA SER A 96 -23.44 -1.75 10.62
C SER A 96 -23.37 -1.58 9.11
N GLU A 97 -22.58 -0.63 8.59
CA GLU A 97 -22.49 -0.33 7.14
C GLU A 97 -21.26 -0.96 6.47
N SER A 98 -20.25 -1.32 7.25
CA SER A 98 -19.00 -1.92 6.75
C SER A 98 -19.20 -3.41 6.48
N ARG A 99 -19.24 -3.80 5.19
CA ARG A 99 -19.31 -5.21 4.79
C ARG A 99 -18.04 -6.01 5.08
N PHE A 100 -16.94 -5.34 5.44
CA PHE A 100 -15.60 -5.95 5.44
C PHE A 100 -14.92 -5.95 6.82
N ALA A 101 -15.34 -5.09 7.74
CA ALA A 101 -14.78 -4.96 9.08
C ALA A 101 -15.90 -4.66 10.07
N GLU A 102 -16.09 -5.52 11.07
CA GLU A 102 -17.09 -5.37 12.12
C GLU A 102 -16.65 -4.29 13.13
N THR A 103 -15.36 -4.30 13.46
CA THR A 103 -14.70 -3.32 14.34
C THR A 103 -13.57 -2.61 13.61
N LEU A 104 -13.10 -1.49 14.17
CA LEU A 104 -11.89 -0.84 13.68
C LEU A 104 -10.67 -1.80 13.68
N ALA A 105 -10.59 -2.74 14.63
CA ALA A 105 -9.47 -3.68 14.75
C ALA A 105 -9.37 -4.62 13.55
N ASP A 106 -10.49 -4.88 12.87
CA ASP A 106 -10.57 -5.75 11.70
C ASP A 106 -10.17 -5.03 10.40
N VAL A 107 -9.96 -3.71 10.46
CA VAL A 107 -9.57 -2.92 9.29
C VAL A 107 -8.29 -3.47 8.68
N THR A 108 -8.42 -3.80 7.40
CA THR A 108 -7.35 -4.32 6.57
C THR A 108 -7.22 -3.45 5.34
N LEU A 109 -6.04 -2.87 5.13
CA LEU A 109 -5.71 -2.17 3.89
C LEU A 109 -5.45 -3.19 2.80
N SER A 110 -5.71 -2.81 1.54
CA SER A 110 -5.37 -3.67 0.40
C SER A 110 -4.68 -2.91 -0.72
N VAL A 111 -3.70 -3.58 -1.32
CA VAL A 111 -2.91 -3.07 -2.44
C VAL A 111 -3.04 -4.03 -3.59
N ALA A 112 -3.60 -3.58 -4.71
CA ALA A 112 -3.55 -4.34 -5.94
C ALA A 112 -2.29 -3.96 -6.73
N LEU A 113 -1.58 -4.96 -7.22
CA LEU A 113 -0.40 -4.82 -8.07
C LEU A 113 -0.75 -5.25 -9.49
N GLU A 114 -0.22 -4.51 -10.47
CA GLU A 114 -0.36 -4.76 -11.90
C GLU A 114 1.00 -4.69 -12.61
N ALA A 115 1.06 -5.24 -13.82
CA ALA A 115 2.29 -5.27 -14.61
C ALA A 115 2.78 -3.85 -14.97
N VAL A 116 4.11 -3.69 -15.05
CA VAL A 116 4.76 -2.45 -15.51
C VAL A 116 4.82 -2.46 -17.05
N THR A 117 3.78 -1.94 -17.69
CA THR A 117 3.54 -2.03 -19.15
C THR A 117 4.57 -1.33 -20.02
N GLU A 118 5.35 -0.41 -19.48
CA GLU A 118 6.44 0.30 -20.16
C GLU A 118 7.77 -0.47 -20.17
N ASN A 119 7.86 -1.60 -19.45
CA ASN A 119 9.08 -2.40 -19.37
C ASN A 119 8.83 -3.89 -19.64
N VAL A 120 9.30 -4.39 -20.78
CA VAL A 120 9.03 -5.78 -21.24
C VAL A 120 9.58 -6.83 -20.27
N GLN A 121 10.74 -6.61 -19.67
CA GLN A 121 11.32 -7.55 -18.71
C GLN A 121 10.42 -7.69 -17.48
N LEU A 122 9.95 -6.57 -16.92
CA LEU A 122 9.05 -6.59 -15.76
C LEU A 122 7.65 -7.13 -16.10
N GLN A 123 7.17 -7.01 -17.34
CA GLN A 123 5.95 -7.70 -17.77
C GLN A 123 6.12 -9.22 -17.75
N ASN A 124 7.26 -9.72 -18.21
CA ASN A 124 7.58 -11.15 -18.17
C ASN A 124 7.76 -11.64 -16.73
N ASP A 125 8.44 -10.87 -15.90
CA ASP A 125 8.55 -11.16 -14.46
C ASP A 125 7.15 -11.21 -13.82
N PHE A 126 6.25 -10.29 -14.17
CA PHE A 126 4.88 -10.28 -13.63
C PHE A 126 4.08 -11.54 -14.01
N LYS A 127 4.24 -12.03 -15.24
CA LYS A 127 3.69 -13.33 -15.66
C LYS A 127 4.28 -14.49 -14.85
N ALA A 128 5.59 -14.44 -14.59
CA ALA A 128 6.25 -15.44 -13.74
C ALA A 128 5.74 -15.38 -12.29
N TYR A 129 5.48 -14.19 -11.73
CA TYR A 129 4.86 -14.05 -10.40
C TYR A 129 3.51 -14.77 -10.32
N HIS A 130 2.64 -14.55 -11.32
CA HIS A 130 1.35 -15.24 -11.42
C HIS A 130 1.51 -16.75 -11.52
N ALA A 131 2.42 -17.23 -12.37
CA ALA A 131 2.69 -18.66 -12.52
C ALA A 131 3.20 -19.30 -11.22
N THR A 132 4.08 -18.62 -10.49
CA THR A 132 4.60 -19.07 -9.19
C THR A 132 3.49 -19.15 -8.14
N ILE A 133 2.68 -18.10 -8.00
CA ILE A 133 1.55 -18.08 -7.04
C ILE A 133 0.53 -19.18 -7.38
N GLU A 134 0.23 -19.38 -8.66
CA GLU A 134 -0.68 -20.42 -9.10
C GLU A 134 -0.11 -21.83 -8.89
N ARG A 135 1.20 -22.02 -9.08
CA ARG A 135 1.91 -23.27 -8.76
C ARG A 135 1.79 -23.58 -7.27
N LEU A 136 2.06 -22.62 -6.40
CA LEU A 136 1.92 -22.76 -4.94
C LEU A 136 0.47 -23.12 -4.58
N ARG A 137 -0.51 -22.42 -5.14
CA ARG A 137 -1.93 -22.74 -4.91
C ARG A 137 -2.28 -24.18 -5.32
N LYS A 138 -1.72 -24.67 -6.43
CA LYS A 138 -1.93 -26.04 -6.93
C LYS A 138 -1.19 -27.11 -6.14
N SER A 139 -0.01 -26.83 -5.57
CA SER A 139 0.74 -27.81 -4.80
C SER A 139 0.00 -28.22 -3.53
N LEU A 140 -0.67 -27.27 -2.88
CA LEU A 140 -1.49 -27.52 -1.69
C LEU A 140 -2.69 -28.44 -1.97
N LYS A 141 -3.24 -28.41 -3.20
CA LYS A 141 -4.33 -29.31 -3.61
C LYS A 141 -3.94 -30.77 -3.66
N LYS A 142 -2.67 -31.06 -3.90
CA LYS A 142 -2.20 -32.45 -4.02
C LYS A 142 -2.09 -33.14 -2.66
N THR A 143 -1.91 -32.37 -1.59
CA THR A 143 -1.69 -32.89 -0.24
C THR A 143 -2.97 -33.00 0.58
N GLN A 144 -4.08 -32.41 0.14
CA GLN A 144 -5.35 -32.38 0.88
C GLN A 144 -6.49 -33.04 0.11
N ASP A 145 -7.43 -33.65 0.84
CA ASP A 145 -8.60 -34.35 0.31
C ASP A 145 -9.39 -33.44 -0.67
N PRO A 146 -9.47 -33.79 -1.96
CA PRO A 146 -10.19 -33.03 -2.98
C PRO A 146 -11.66 -32.74 -2.63
N SER A 147 -12.30 -33.60 -1.83
CA SER A 147 -13.69 -33.42 -1.40
C SER A 147 -13.91 -32.18 -0.51
N ARG A 148 -12.82 -31.65 0.08
CA ARG A 148 -12.85 -30.46 0.94
C ARG A 148 -12.57 -29.15 0.20
N TRP A 149 -12.40 -29.17 -1.12
CA TRP A 149 -12.16 -27.96 -1.92
C TRP A 149 -13.47 -27.43 -2.50
N GLY A 150 -14.12 -26.53 -1.76
CA GLY A 150 -15.23 -25.72 -2.27
C GLY A 150 -14.79 -24.76 -3.38
N TRP A 151 -15.77 -24.20 -4.09
CA TRP A 151 -15.60 -23.32 -5.26
C TRP A 151 -14.89 -21.98 -5.00
N GLY A 152 -14.58 -21.68 -3.73
CA GLY A 152 -14.02 -20.42 -3.29
C GLY A 152 -12.50 -20.49 -3.09
N LEU A 153 -11.76 -20.17 -4.14
CA LEU A 153 -10.35 -19.78 -4.04
C LEU A 153 -10.27 -18.27 -4.23
N GLU A 154 -10.25 -17.55 -3.13
CA GLU A 154 -10.09 -16.10 -3.12
C GLU A 154 -8.80 -15.72 -2.39
N GLY A 155 -8.23 -14.59 -2.79
CA GLY A 155 -7.42 -13.79 -1.88
C GLY A 155 -6.24 -13.08 -2.53
N ILE A 156 -5.34 -13.82 -3.20
CA ILE A 156 -4.11 -13.23 -3.76
C ILE A 156 -4.26 -12.85 -5.24
N LEU A 157 -4.82 -13.71 -6.09
CA LEU A 157 -5.01 -13.39 -7.51
C LEU A 157 -6.42 -12.85 -7.72
N ILE A 158 -6.53 -11.63 -8.27
CA ILE A 158 -7.83 -11.07 -8.66
C ILE A 158 -8.20 -11.68 -10.01
N LYS A 159 -9.22 -12.55 -10.01
CA LYS A 159 -9.76 -13.16 -11.22
C LYS A 159 -10.16 -12.06 -12.22
N ASP A 160 -9.95 -12.33 -13.50
CA ASP A 160 -10.37 -11.48 -14.63
C ASP A 160 -9.57 -10.19 -14.88
N VAL A 161 -8.67 -9.78 -13.98
CA VAL A 161 -7.96 -8.48 -14.10
C VAL A 161 -6.43 -8.60 -14.08
N ASP A 162 -5.87 -9.80 -14.06
CA ASP A 162 -4.41 -10.06 -14.00
C ASP A 162 -3.69 -9.18 -12.96
N LYS A 163 -4.20 -9.23 -11.71
CA LYS A 163 -3.66 -8.47 -10.58
C LYS A 163 -3.34 -9.36 -9.40
N ILE A 164 -2.33 -8.95 -8.64
CA ILE A 164 -1.98 -9.55 -7.35
C ILE A 164 -2.49 -8.62 -6.24
N LYS A 165 -3.35 -9.12 -5.35
CA LYS A 165 -3.88 -8.40 -4.21
C LYS A 165 -3.10 -8.76 -2.96
N LEU A 166 -2.56 -7.73 -2.33
CA LEU A 166 -1.88 -7.80 -1.04
C LEU A 166 -2.76 -7.15 0.01
N ARG A 167 -2.59 -7.55 1.27
CA ARG A 167 -3.32 -7.00 2.42
C ARG A 167 -2.35 -6.53 3.50
N HIS A 168 -2.81 -5.64 4.36
CA HIS A 168 -2.09 -5.20 5.55
C HIS A 168 -3.08 -4.98 6.69
N ARG A 169 -2.89 -5.70 7.80
CA ARG A 169 -3.68 -5.49 9.01
C ARG A 169 -3.13 -4.29 9.77
N VAL A 170 -3.93 -3.26 9.97
CA VAL A 170 -3.49 -2.01 10.60
C VAL A 170 -3.32 -2.17 12.11
N PHE A 171 -4.22 -2.92 12.74
CA PHE A 171 -4.23 -3.13 14.18
C PHE A 171 -3.96 -4.60 14.47
N LEU A 172 -3.03 -4.88 15.38
CA LEU A 172 -2.71 -6.22 15.84
C LEU A 172 -3.05 -6.34 17.32
N PRO A 173 -3.64 -7.46 17.77
CA PRO A 173 -3.80 -7.73 19.20
C PRO A 173 -2.43 -7.73 19.90
N ARG A 174 -2.36 -7.16 21.10
CA ARG A 174 -1.17 -7.33 21.95
C ARG A 174 -1.16 -8.76 22.51
N LYS A 175 -0.07 -9.50 22.27
CA LYS A 175 0.07 -10.89 22.75
C LYS A 175 0.51 -11.01 24.22
N SER A 176 1.03 -9.92 24.80
CA SER A 176 1.35 -9.77 26.23
C SER A 176 1.80 -8.32 26.48
N THR A 177 1.86 -7.89 27.74
CA THR A 177 2.53 -6.64 28.16
C THR A 177 4.04 -6.82 28.07
N ASP A 178 4.59 -6.62 26.88
CA ASP A 178 6.03 -6.48 26.70
C ASP A 178 6.46 -5.06 27.17
N PRO A 179 7.24 -4.94 28.26
CA PRO A 179 7.65 -3.65 28.79
C PRO A 179 8.56 -2.86 27.81
N GLU A 180 9.23 -3.52 26.87
CA GLU A 180 10.06 -2.84 25.87
C GLU A 180 9.20 -2.11 24.82
N GLU A 181 8.09 -2.72 24.39
CA GLU A 181 7.14 -2.08 23.46
C GLU A 181 6.52 -0.82 24.10
N GLU A 182 6.20 -0.85 25.40
CA GLU A 182 5.66 0.31 26.10
C GLU A 182 6.65 1.48 26.19
N LEU A 183 7.95 1.19 26.36
CA LEU A 183 8.98 2.22 26.42
C LEU A 183 9.14 2.94 25.07
N ILE A 184 9.11 2.19 23.96
CA ILE A 184 9.26 2.74 22.61
C ILE A 184 8.08 3.67 22.27
N GLU A 185 6.84 3.24 22.58
CA GLU A 185 5.66 4.06 22.35
C GLU A 185 5.70 5.38 23.13
N GLY A 186 6.14 5.34 24.40
CA GLY A 186 6.27 6.54 25.23
C GLY A 186 7.27 7.57 24.70
N ILE A 187 8.34 7.13 24.05
CA ILE A 187 9.33 8.03 23.43
C ILE A 187 8.75 8.69 22.18
N LEU A 188 8.05 7.93 21.33
CA LEU A 188 7.49 8.42 20.06
C LEU A 188 6.36 9.45 20.26
N ASP A 189 5.59 9.34 21.34
CA ASP A 189 4.47 10.24 21.65
C ASP A 189 4.90 11.70 21.96
N THR A 190 6.19 11.94 22.23
CA THR A 190 6.68 13.29 22.55
C THR A 190 6.96 14.18 21.33
N ASP A 191 7.00 13.60 20.12
CA ASP A 191 7.29 14.33 18.88
C ASP A 191 5.99 14.60 18.09
N PRO A 192 5.49 15.85 18.04
CA PRO A 192 4.25 16.18 17.33
C PRO A 192 4.33 15.87 15.83
N PHE A 193 5.53 15.86 15.24
CA PHE A 193 5.73 15.51 13.83
C PHE A 193 5.70 14.00 13.58
N LYS A 194 5.69 13.18 14.64
CA LYS A 194 5.60 11.71 14.57
C LYS A 194 4.30 11.13 15.12
N SER A 195 3.36 11.98 15.52
CA SER A 195 2.07 11.56 16.08
C SER A 195 1.34 10.53 15.20
N GLU A 196 1.36 10.68 13.88
CA GLU A 196 0.68 9.73 12.97
C GLU A 196 1.24 8.30 13.00
N TYR A 197 2.43 8.09 13.55
CA TYR A 197 3.07 6.77 13.64
C TYR A 197 2.78 6.05 14.96
N THR A 198 1.98 6.64 15.86
CA THR A 198 1.56 6.00 17.11
C THR A 198 0.09 5.63 17.05
N LEU A 199 -0.34 4.64 17.84
CA LEU A 199 -1.74 4.23 17.88
C LEU A 199 -2.66 5.41 18.22
N ARG A 200 -2.20 6.32 19.10
CA ARG A 200 -2.96 7.51 19.52
C ARG A 200 -3.10 8.56 18.42
N GLY A 201 -2.04 8.86 17.68
CA GLY A 201 -2.07 9.89 16.65
C GLY A 201 -2.43 9.37 15.24
N TYR A 202 -2.68 8.07 15.08
CA TYR A 202 -3.01 7.48 13.79
C TYR A 202 -4.20 8.18 13.11
N PRO A 203 -4.08 8.60 11.83
CA PRO A 203 -5.02 9.53 11.21
C PRO A 203 -6.31 8.86 10.72
N LEU A 204 -7.37 8.90 11.53
CA LEU A 204 -8.69 8.35 11.19
C LEU A 204 -9.66 9.45 10.75
N GLN A 205 -10.44 9.22 9.69
CA GLN A 205 -11.34 10.25 9.12
C GLN A 205 -12.68 10.30 9.84
N HIS A 206 -13.18 9.15 10.31
CA HIS A 206 -14.52 9.02 10.88
C HIS A 206 -14.49 9.06 12.40
N LYS A 207 -15.46 9.75 13.02
CA LYS A 207 -15.56 9.91 14.48
C LYS A 207 -15.65 8.56 15.20
N ARG A 208 -16.48 7.63 14.70
CA ARG A 208 -16.61 6.28 15.30
C ARG A 208 -15.29 5.53 15.33
N ALA A 209 -14.49 5.63 14.27
CA ALA A 209 -13.15 5.06 14.23
C ALA A 209 -12.25 5.70 15.29
N GLN A 210 -12.31 7.03 15.45
CA GLN A 210 -11.55 7.73 16.50
C GLN A 210 -11.96 7.27 17.92
N ASP A 211 -13.25 7.07 18.16
CA ASP A 211 -13.76 6.58 19.45
C ASP A 211 -13.26 5.15 19.75
N GLU A 212 -13.33 4.23 18.79
CA GLU A 212 -12.83 2.84 18.99
C GLU A 212 -11.31 2.78 19.15
N ARG A 213 -10.56 3.63 18.43
CA ARG A 213 -9.11 3.78 18.63
C ARG A 213 -8.79 4.25 20.05
N GLU A 214 -9.55 5.20 20.59
CA GLU A 214 -9.34 5.69 21.97
C GLU A 214 -9.56 4.57 23.00
N LEU A 215 -10.54 3.71 22.78
CA LEU A 215 -10.74 2.49 23.60
C LEU A 215 -9.53 1.55 23.47
N MET A 216 -9.02 1.30 22.26
CA MET A 216 -7.83 0.46 22.07
C MET A 216 -6.60 1.01 22.81
N VAL A 217 -6.42 2.33 22.82
CA VAL A 217 -5.34 3.02 23.54
C VAL A 217 -5.53 2.90 25.05
N THR A 218 -6.74 3.18 25.55
CA THR A 218 -7.06 3.17 26.98
C THR A 218 -6.96 1.77 27.58
N ASP A 219 -7.51 0.78 26.89
CA ASP A 219 -7.57 -0.61 27.34
C ASP A 219 -6.29 -1.40 27.00
N LYS A 220 -5.34 -0.79 26.26
CA LYS A 220 -4.10 -1.41 25.79
C LYS A 220 -4.31 -2.75 25.08
N THR A 221 -5.41 -2.89 24.33
CA THR A 221 -5.79 -4.16 23.70
C THR A 221 -5.04 -4.44 22.40
N HIS A 222 -4.65 -3.37 21.71
CA HIS A 222 -4.05 -3.46 20.37
C HIS A 222 -2.75 -2.65 20.30
N LYS A 223 -1.97 -2.95 19.26
CA LYS A 223 -0.86 -2.12 18.80
C LYS A 223 -1.01 -1.78 17.33
N LEU A 224 -0.40 -0.67 16.93
CA LEU A 224 -0.39 -0.24 15.55
C LEU A 224 0.66 -1.02 14.77
N ASN A 225 0.23 -1.75 13.75
CA ASN A 225 1.12 -2.34 12.76
C ASN A 225 1.32 -1.33 11.64
N LEU A 226 2.41 -0.55 11.73
CA LEU A 226 2.69 0.49 10.76
C LEU A 226 2.83 -0.08 9.36
N PHE A 227 2.10 0.51 8.41
CA PHE A 227 2.25 0.17 7.01
C PHE A 227 3.60 0.66 6.51
N GLY A 228 4.56 -0.26 6.36
CA GLY A 228 5.96 0.02 6.01
C GLY A 228 6.14 0.55 4.58
N ALA A 229 5.60 1.73 4.28
CA ALA A 229 5.69 2.38 2.98
C ALA A 229 6.80 3.43 2.98
N TYR A 230 7.71 3.34 2.01
CA TYR A 230 8.90 4.19 1.90
C TYR A 230 8.95 4.91 0.55
N ASP A 231 9.35 6.17 0.57
CA ASP A 231 9.55 6.97 -0.64
C ASP A 231 10.81 6.55 -1.42
N THR A 232 11.09 7.24 -2.53
CA THR A 232 12.27 6.98 -3.37
C THR A 232 13.61 7.19 -2.65
N LYS A 233 13.62 7.99 -1.58
CA LYS A 233 14.78 8.26 -0.73
C LYS A 233 14.89 7.29 0.44
N GLY A 234 13.93 6.37 0.60
CA GLY A 234 13.89 5.42 1.72
C GLY A 234 13.32 6.02 3.00
N ARG A 235 12.64 7.17 2.95
CA ARG A 235 11.96 7.76 4.11
C ARG A 235 10.57 7.19 4.22
N ILE A 236 10.10 6.93 5.44
CA ILE A 236 8.74 6.45 5.67
C ILE A 236 7.72 7.49 5.17
N ILE A 237 6.67 7.02 4.51
CA ILE A 237 5.55 7.83 4.04
C ILE A 237 4.54 7.93 5.18
N PRO A 238 4.11 9.15 5.59
CA PRO A 238 3.06 9.32 6.60
C PRO A 238 1.78 8.55 6.23
N PRO A 239 1.10 7.88 7.17
CA PRO A 239 -0.13 7.14 6.91
C PRO A 239 -1.19 7.96 6.14
N SER A 240 -1.35 9.24 6.48
CA SER A 240 -2.25 10.17 5.77
C SER A 240 -1.94 10.34 4.27
N LEU A 241 -0.68 10.14 3.86
CA LEU A 241 -0.20 10.32 2.49
C LEU A 241 0.00 9.01 1.72
N VAL A 242 -0.09 7.84 2.38
CA VAL A 242 0.20 6.53 1.76
C VAL A 242 -0.63 6.31 0.48
N SER A 243 -1.94 6.58 0.53
CA SER A 243 -2.84 6.38 -0.60
C SER A 243 -2.44 7.21 -1.83
N GLU A 244 -2.15 8.49 -1.63
CA GLU A 244 -1.73 9.41 -2.70
C GLU A 244 -0.36 9.03 -3.28
N ARG A 245 0.59 8.68 -2.40
CA ARG A 245 1.98 8.41 -2.79
C ARG A 245 2.18 7.04 -3.44
N LEU A 246 1.29 6.09 -3.20
CA LEU A 246 1.43 4.75 -3.75
C LEU A 246 0.57 4.50 -5.00
N ARG A 247 -0.64 5.07 -5.12
CA ARG A 247 -1.53 4.75 -6.26
C ARG A 247 -0.92 5.12 -7.61
N GLY A 248 -0.61 4.12 -8.44
CA GLY A 248 0.05 4.28 -9.73
C GLY A 248 1.58 4.29 -9.69
N ALA A 249 2.19 4.22 -8.51
CA ALA A 249 3.63 4.17 -8.34
C ALA A 249 4.20 2.81 -8.77
N ILE A 250 5.44 2.79 -9.25
CA ILE A 250 6.19 1.54 -9.42
C ILE A 250 6.99 1.31 -8.16
N VAL A 251 6.75 0.16 -7.55
CA VAL A 251 7.20 -0.18 -6.21
C VAL A 251 7.96 -1.50 -6.22
N LYS A 252 8.89 -1.62 -5.28
CA LYS A 252 9.37 -2.89 -4.77
C LYS A 252 8.51 -3.25 -3.56
N VAL A 253 7.93 -4.45 -3.55
CA VAL A 253 7.08 -4.89 -2.43
C VAL A 253 7.64 -6.17 -1.83
N TYR A 254 7.72 -6.18 -0.51
CA TYR A 254 8.06 -7.32 0.33
C TYR A 254 6.79 -7.80 1.01
N PHE A 255 6.51 -9.09 0.93
CA PHE A 255 5.32 -9.68 1.55
C PHE A 255 5.54 -11.14 1.88
N THR A 256 4.74 -11.68 2.78
CA THR A 256 4.66 -13.12 3.05
C THR A 256 3.40 -13.68 2.43
N ILE A 257 3.39 -14.99 2.16
CA ILE A 257 2.22 -15.70 1.64
C ILE A 257 1.79 -16.72 2.67
N MET A 258 0.51 -16.68 3.06
CA MET A 258 -0.09 -17.64 3.98
C MET A 258 -1.35 -18.24 3.39
N HIS A 259 -1.69 -19.43 3.90
CA HIS A 259 -2.90 -20.16 3.60
C HIS A 259 -3.57 -20.56 4.90
N VAL A 260 -4.89 -20.34 4.98
CA VAL A 260 -5.72 -20.76 6.11
C VAL A 260 -6.91 -21.56 5.58
N PRO A 261 -7.06 -22.84 5.95
CA PRO A 261 -8.25 -23.62 5.67
C PRO A 261 -9.38 -23.17 6.60
N ILE A 262 -10.57 -22.93 6.03
CA ILE A 262 -11.76 -22.57 6.79
C ILE A 262 -12.64 -23.81 6.88
N SER A 263 -12.47 -24.53 7.99
CA SER A 263 -13.02 -25.86 8.25
C SER A 263 -14.54 -25.97 8.02
N GLN A 264 -15.30 -24.94 8.39
CA GLN A 264 -16.77 -24.96 8.30
C GLN A 264 -17.33 -24.89 6.88
N LYS A 265 -16.56 -24.40 5.90
CA LYS A 265 -17.07 -24.09 4.55
C LYS A 265 -16.31 -24.79 3.43
N SER A 266 -15.39 -25.70 3.76
CA SER A 266 -14.51 -26.31 2.74
C SER A 266 -13.82 -25.22 1.89
N PHE A 267 -13.50 -24.08 2.50
CA PHE A 267 -13.02 -22.89 1.80
C PHE A 267 -11.56 -22.67 2.16
N HIS A 268 -10.74 -22.33 1.18
CA HIS A 268 -9.31 -22.08 1.37
C HIS A 268 -9.05 -20.59 1.16
N ARG A 269 -8.54 -19.92 2.19
CA ARG A 269 -8.16 -18.52 2.10
C ARG A 269 -6.66 -18.45 1.89
N PHE A 270 -6.25 -17.81 0.80
CA PHE A 270 -4.86 -17.44 0.57
C PHE A 270 -4.71 -15.95 0.84
N SER A 271 -3.68 -15.54 1.55
CA SER A 271 -3.40 -14.13 1.77
C SER A 271 -1.94 -13.82 1.54
N ALA A 272 -1.70 -12.60 1.08
CA ALA A 272 -0.38 -12.05 0.89
C ALA A 272 -0.26 -10.80 1.77
N ASP A 273 0.50 -10.91 2.85
CA ASP A 273 0.61 -9.88 3.88
C ASP A 273 1.82 -8.98 3.62
N VAL A 274 1.56 -7.69 3.42
CA VAL A 274 2.63 -6.71 3.15
C VAL A 274 3.54 -6.58 4.36
N VAL A 275 4.83 -6.78 4.15
CA VAL A 275 5.88 -6.46 5.11
C VAL A 275 6.35 -5.02 4.90
N SER A 276 6.68 -4.66 3.65
CA SER A 276 7.03 -3.28 3.30
C SER A 276 6.90 -2.98 1.80
N ILE A 277 6.75 -1.71 1.47
CA ILE A 277 6.66 -1.18 0.11
C ILE A 277 7.67 -0.05 -0.05
N ARG A 278 8.50 -0.10 -1.09
CA ARG A 278 9.41 0.98 -1.43
C ARG A 278 9.14 1.51 -2.82
N VAL A 279 8.88 2.81 -2.92
CA VAL A 279 8.70 3.50 -4.21
C VAL A 279 10.02 3.53 -4.98
N ILE A 280 10.02 2.98 -6.19
CA ILE A 280 11.13 3.11 -7.14
C ILE A 280 10.87 4.32 -8.05
N ILE A 281 9.64 4.44 -8.54
CA ILE A 281 9.18 5.54 -9.38
C ILE A 281 7.86 6.06 -8.78
N PRO A 282 7.79 7.36 -8.42
CA PRO A 282 6.57 7.93 -7.87
C PRO A 282 5.43 7.85 -8.90
N PRO A 283 4.16 7.94 -8.45
CA PRO A 283 3.06 7.95 -9.38
C PRO A 283 3.16 9.16 -10.30
N SER A 284 2.84 8.99 -11.58
CA SER A 284 2.68 10.14 -12.46
C SER A 284 1.63 11.06 -11.86
N PRO A 285 1.86 12.39 -11.82
CA PRO A 285 0.82 13.32 -11.38
C PRO A 285 -0.45 13.00 -12.19
N PRO A 286 -1.65 13.12 -11.59
CA PRO A 286 -2.86 13.04 -12.37
C PRO A 286 -2.67 13.99 -13.54
N SER A 287 -2.82 13.49 -14.77
CA SER A 287 -2.94 14.36 -15.92
C SER A 287 -4.14 15.20 -15.58
N THR A 288 -3.92 16.40 -15.03
CA THR A 288 -5.01 17.33 -14.81
C THR A 288 -5.59 17.45 -16.20
N PRO A 289 -6.85 17.02 -16.42
CA PRO A 289 -7.47 17.36 -17.68
C PRO A 289 -7.34 18.88 -17.71
N HIS A 290 -6.54 19.37 -18.65
CA HIS A 290 -6.49 20.77 -18.98
C HIS A 290 -7.88 21.03 -19.56
N HIS A 291 -8.89 21.13 -18.67
CA HIS A 291 -10.00 22.00 -18.86
C HIS A 291 -9.34 23.38 -18.92
N SER A 292 -8.77 23.70 -20.08
CA SER A 292 -8.97 25.01 -20.64
C SER A 292 -10.48 25.13 -20.71
N THR A 293 -11.07 25.54 -19.59
CA THR A 293 -12.33 26.24 -19.62
C THR A 293 -11.97 27.47 -20.43
N LYS A 294 -12.00 27.34 -21.76
CA LYS A 294 -12.35 28.44 -22.64
C LYS A 294 -13.68 28.89 -22.05
N ARG A 295 -13.61 29.79 -21.07
CA ARG A 295 -14.68 30.70 -20.78
C ARG A 295 -14.91 31.34 -22.14
N LYS A 296 -15.88 30.81 -22.88
CA LYS A 296 -16.59 31.65 -23.84
C LYS A 296 -17.05 32.79 -22.95
N SER A 297 -16.38 33.93 -23.05
CA SER A 297 -16.91 35.17 -22.52
C SER A 297 -18.35 35.18 -23.02
N ALA A 298 -19.30 35.13 -22.09
CA ALA A 298 -20.67 35.39 -22.43
C ALA A 298 -20.64 36.75 -23.15
N ARG A 299 -20.99 36.77 -24.43
CA ARG A 299 -21.39 38.01 -25.07
C ARG A 299 -22.62 38.48 -24.31
N ASP A 300 -22.59 39.74 -23.94
CA ASP A 300 -23.67 40.44 -23.26
C ASP A 300 -24.99 40.24 -24.03
N PRO A 301 -26.06 39.72 -23.41
CA PRO A 301 -27.38 39.63 -24.05
C PRO A 301 -28.05 41.00 -24.27
N PHE A 302 -27.43 42.11 -23.84
CA PHE A 302 -27.91 43.48 -24.07
C PHE A 302 -27.00 44.32 -24.96
N GLY A 303 -26.03 43.71 -25.66
CA GLY A 303 -25.33 44.39 -26.74
C GLY A 303 -26.30 44.64 -27.91
N GLN A 304 -26.95 45.82 -27.92
CA GLN A 304 -27.58 46.35 -29.12
C GLN A 304 -26.48 46.66 -30.13
N ASP A 305 -26.42 45.84 -31.17
CA ASP A 305 -25.76 46.17 -32.41
C ASP A 305 -26.60 47.26 -33.10
N ASP A 306 -26.36 48.53 -32.72
CA ASP A 306 -26.77 49.68 -33.52
C ASP A 306 -25.59 50.01 -34.44
N ASP A 307 -25.65 49.46 -35.65
CA ASP A 307 -24.92 49.97 -36.81
C ASP A 307 -25.48 51.35 -37.13
N ASP A 308 -24.72 52.42 -36.85
CA ASP A 308 -24.95 53.70 -37.50
C ASP A 308 -23.65 54.43 -37.83
N GLU A 309 -23.72 55.11 -38.96
CA GLU A 309 -22.63 55.64 -39.77
C GLU A 309 -21.70 56.64 -39.07
N SER A 310 -20.49 56.71 -39.62
CA SER A 310 -19.35 57.62 -39.36
C SER A 310 -19.76 59.12 -39.30
N PRO A 311 -18.96 60.09 -38.75
CA PRO A 311 -17.49 60.18 -38.89
C PRO A 311 -16.69 60.84 -37.74
N GLU A 312 -15.36 60.82 -37.93
CA GLU A 312 -14.33 61.77 -37.51
C GLU A 312 -14.43 62.50 -36.14
N ASP A 313 -13.36 62.34 -35.36
CA ASP A 313 -12.46 63.43 -34.92
C ASP A 313 -12.10 63.40 -33.42
N SER A 314 -10.82 63.71 -33.18
CA SER A 314 -10.22 64.21 -31.93
C SER A 314 -9.97 63.25 -30.75
N SER A 315 -8.67 62.91 -30.61
CA SER A 315 -7.94 62.77 -29.34
C SER A 315 -8.23 63.95 -28.37
N PRO A 316 -8.01 63.91 -27.02
CA PRO A 316 -6.87 63.24 -26.37
C PRO A 316 -7.06 62.67 -24.93
N SER A 317 -6.10 61.81 -24.55
CA SER A 317 -5.39 61.72 -23.25
C SER A 317 -6.08 62.18 -21.96
N LYS A 318 -6.22 61.27 -20.98
CA LYS A 318 -6.16 61.63 -19.55
C LYS A 318 -5.63 60.50 -18.67
N LYS A 319 -4.37 60.68 -18.25
CA LYS A 319 -3.75 60.09 -17.05
C LYS A 319 -4.62 60.35 -15.81
N ARG A 320 -4.87 59.35 -14.96
CA ARG A 320 -4.99 59.49 -13.49
C ARG A 320 -4.60 58.14 -12.85
N HIS A 321 -3.42 58.05 -12.25
CA HIS A 321 -3.05 58.41 -10.87
C HIS A 321 -3.35 57.29 -9.86
N LEU A 322 -2.26 56.67 -9.41
CA LEU A 322 -2.12 56.04 -8.10
C LEU A 322 -2.61 56.99 -7.00
N THR A 323 -3.31 56.44 -6.02
CA THR A 323 -3.13 56.77 -4.61
C THR A 323 -3.47 55.57 -3.73
N ASP A 324 -2.42 55.14 -3.03
CA ASP A 324 -2.34 54.51 -1.72
C ASP A 324 -3.61 54.34 -0.89
N PHE A 325 -3.77 53.15 -0.29
CA PHE A 325 -4.45 53.00 0.99
C PHE A 325 -3.66 52.04 1.90
N PHE A 326 -2.91 52.64 2.82
CA PHE A 326 -2.34 52.03 4.03
C PHE A 326 -3.38 52.12 5.17
N ALA A 327 -3.56 51.03 5.92
CA ALA A 327 -3.91 51.01 7.36
C ALA A 327 -4.00 49.53 7.81
N LEU A 328 -2.97 48.91 8.41
CA LEU A 328 -2.56 49.02 9.82
C LEU A 328 -3.74 48.97 10.81
N ARG A 329 -3.95 47.79 11.41
CA ARG A 329 -4.55 47.69 12.74
C ARG A 329 -3.89 46.55 13.53
N ALA A 330 -2.99 46.96 14.43
CA ALA A 330 -2.59 46.21 15.60
C ALA A 330 -3.66 46.38 16.69
N GLY A 331 -3.81 45.37 17.53
CA GLY A 331 -4.69 45.43 18.70
C GLY A 331 -4.56 44.17 19.56
N ALA A 332 -3.66 44.25 20.53
CA ALA A 332 -3.47 43.28 21.60
C ALA A 332 -4.62 43.31 22.62
N ARG A 333 -4.93 42.15 23.20
CA ARG A 333 -4.94 41.91 24.66
C ARG A 333 -5.02 40.42 24.95
#